data_AF-A0A2E7LTF2-F1
#
_entry.id   AF-A0A2E7LTF2-F1
#
_cell.length_a   1.000
_cell.length_b   1.000
_cell.length_c   1.000
_cell.angle_alpha   90.00
_cell.angle_beta   90.00
_cell.angle_gamma   90.00
#
_symmetry.space_group_name_H-M   'P 1'
#
loop_
_entity.id
_entity.type
_entity.pdbx_description
1 polymer ?
#
loop_
_entity_poly.entity_id
_entity_poly.type
_entity_poly.pdbx_seq_one_letter_code
_entity_poly.pdbx_strand_id
1 'polypeptide(L)' 'MKNKMDSVIRKISIGADYKNEAMHYSIGQQVYGGHEISHILFDNKDNSYNIYIKKNNEVLPWKKFNSNMAIAVEYDLEY' A
#
# COMPACT_ATOMS: atom_id res chain seq x y z
N MET A 1 -5.85 23.38 11.94
CA MET A 1 -5.03 23.15 10.74
C MET A 1 -5.38 21.77 10.21
N LYS A 2 -6.06 21.66 9.06
CA LYS A 2 -6.25 20.36 8.41
C LYS A 2 -4.85 19.90 7.99
N ASN A 3 -4.34 18.83 8.61
CA ASN A 3 -3.16 18.14 8.09
C ASN A 3 -3.38 17.92 6.61
N LYS A 4 -2.37 18.26 5.81
CA LYS A 4 -2.27 17.93 4.38
C LYS A 4 -2.81 16.52 4.24
N MET A 5 -3.96 16.34 3.58
CA MET A 5 -4.53 15.01 3.39
C MET A 5 -3.47 14.24 2.61
N ASP A 6 -2.75 13.37 3.30
CA ASP A 6 -1.95 12.34 2.67
C ASP A 6 -2.95 11.55 1.83
N SER A 7 -2.95 11.80 0.51
CA SER A 7 -3.90 11.19 -0.40
C SER A 7 -3.93 9.69 -0.13
N VAL A 8 -5.13 9.15 0.09
CA VAL A 8 -5.29 7.74 0.46
C VAL A 8 -4.75 6.90 -0.70
N ILE A 9 -3.71 6.09 -0.45
CA ILE A 9 -3.17 5.17 -1.45
C ILE A 9 -4.11 3.97 -1.52
N ARG A 10 -4.79 3.78 -2.66
CA ARG A 10 -5.70 2.64 -2.85
C ARG A 10 -4.99 1.39 -3.37
N LYS A 11 -3.89 1.55 -4.10
CA LYS A 11 -3.12 0.44 -4.68
C LYS A 11 -1.68 0.83 -4.98
N ILE A 12 -0.77 -0.14 -4.86
CA ILE A 12 0.59 -0.04 -5.40
C ILE A 12 0.89 -1.26 -6.29
N SER A 13 1.74 -1.04 -7.28
CA SER A 13 2.27 -2.08 -8.17
C SER A 13 3.79 -2.06 -8.11
N ILE A 14 4.41 -3.22 -7.87
CA ILE A 14 5.84 -3.36 -7.63
C ILE A 14 6.46 -4.21 -8.74
N GLY A 15 7.29 -3.60 -9.59
CA GLY A 15 7.92 -4.27 -10.73
C GLY A 15 8.27 -3.30 -11.86
N ALA A 16 9.24 -3.67 -12.71
CA ALA A 16 9.68 -2.84 -13.83
C ALA A 16 8.62 -2.70 -14.94
N ASP A 17 7.87 -3.76 -15.21
CA ASP A 17 6.65 -3.72 -16.02
C ASP A 17 5.44 -3.70 -15.08
N TYR A 18 4.91 -2.49 -14.83
CA TYR A 18 3.79 -2.31 -13.92
C TYR A 18 2.49 -2.98 -14.39
N LYS A 19 2.36 -3.40 -15.65
CA LYS A 19 1.11 -3.97 -16.19
C LYS A 19 1.07 -5.48 -16.14
N ASN A 20 2.14 -6.14 -16.57
CA ASN A 20 2.11 -7.58 -16.85
C ASN A 20 2.84 -8.42 -15.78
N GLU A 21 3.97 -7.92 -15.27
CA GLU A 21 4.87 -8.71 -14.42
C GLU A 21 4.99 -8.15 -12.98
N ALA A 22 4.20 -7.14 -12.63
CA ALA A 22 4.26 -6.50 -11.33
C ALA A 22 3.41 -7.21 -10.26
N MET A 23 3.89 -7.14 -9.03
CA MET A 23 3.10 -7.52 -7.86
C MET A 23 2.13 -6.40 -7.51
N HIS A 24 0.83 -6.70 -7.48
CA HIS A 24 -0.22 -5.73 -7.18
C HIS A 24 -0.77 -5.92 -5.76
N TYR A 25 -0.89 -4.81 -5.04
CA TYR A 25 -1.45 -4.76 -3.69
C TYR A 25 -2.49 -3.66 -3.62
N SER A 26 -3.73 -4.01 -3.31
CA SER A 26 -4.86 -3.06 -3.23
C SER A 26 -5.54 -3.13 -1.87
N ILE A 27 -6.05 -2.00 -1.37
CA ILE A 27 -6.90 -1.95 -0.17
C ILE A 27 -8.09 -2.92 -0.35
N GLY A 28 -8.42 -3.68 0.70
CA GLY A 28 -9.49 -4.69 0.69
C GLY A 28 -9.13 -6.04 0.05
N GLN A 29 -7.94 -6.16 -0.56
CA GLN A 29 -7.48 -7.43 -1.11
C GLN A 29 -7.28 -8.47 0.00
N GLN A 30 -7.88 -9.66 -0.17
CA GLN A 30 -7.66 -10.80 0.72
C GLN A 30 -6.25 -11.36 0.53
N VAL A 31 -5.59 -11.68 1.64
CA VAL A 31 -4.23 -12.20 1.70
C VAL A 31 -4.12 -13.34 2.72
N TYR A 32 -2.91 -13.84 2.93
CA TYR A 32 -2.62 -15.03 3.72
C TYR A 32 -3.31 -15.03 5.10
N GLY A 33 -3.85 -16.19 5.50
CA GLY A 33 -4.43 -16.39 6.83
C GLY A 33 -5.80 -15.73 7.05
N GLY A 34 -6.49 -15.31 5.98
CA GLY A 34 -7.79 -14.63 6.06
C GLY A 34 -7.69 -13.19 6.54
N HIS A 35 -6.58 -12.53 6.24
CA HIS A 35 -6.41 -11.09 6.47
C HIS A 35 -6.77 -10.34 5.19
N GLU A 36 -7.06 -9.05 5.33
CA GLU A 36 -7.20 -8.13 4.21
C GLU A 36 -6.21 -6.98 4.30
N ILE A 37 -5.78 -6.45 3.16
CA ILE A 37 -4.96 -5.23 3.13
C ILE A 37 -5.81 -4.07 3.63
N SER A 38 -5.36 -3.46 4.72
CA SER A 38 -6.08 -2.39 5.42
C SER A 38 -5.57 -1.00 5.09
N HIS A 39 -4.26 -0.86 4.93
CA HIS A 39 -3.59 0.41 4.66
C HIS A 39 -2.38 0.20 3.78
N ILE A 40 -2.13 1.18 2.92
CA ILE A 40 -0.88 1.35 2.20
C ILE A 40 -0.41 2.76 2.51
N LEU A 41 0.73 2.88 3.19
CA LEU A 41 1.23 4.16 3.71
C LEU A 41 2.62 4.44 3.15
N PHE A 42 2.84 5.69 2.74
CA PHE A 42 4.17 6.18 2.40
C PHE A 42 4.84 6.75 3.66
N ASP A 43 6.01 6.23 4.02
CA ASP A 43 6.86 6.80 5.06
C ASP A 43 7.92 7.70 4.40
N ASN A 44 7.81 8.99 4.66
CA ASN A 44 8.71 10.01 4.13
C ASN A 44 10.09 10.02 4.79
N LYS A 45 10.27 9.35 5.94
CA LYS A 45 11.56 9.32 6.64
C LYS A 45 12.58 8.45 5.92
N ASP A 46 12.11 7.37 5.29
CA ASP A 46 12.97 6.41 4.59
C ASP A 46 12.50 6.08 3.17
N ASN A 47 11.60 6.90 2.62
CA ASN A 47 11.04 6.78 1.27
C ASN A 47 10.55 5.36 0.96
N SER A 48 9.71 4.83 1.85
CA SER A 48 9.20 3.47 1.73
C SER A 48 7.67 3.40 1.70
N TYR A 49 7.15 2.41 1.01
CA TYR A 49 5.73 2.04 1.05
C TYR A 49 5.54 0.85 1.99
N ASN A 50 4.65 1.00 2.95
CA ASN A 50 4.35 0.03 3.99
C ASN A 50 2.92 -0.47 3.82
N ILE A 51 2.76 -1.79 3.73
CA ILE A 51 1.47 -2.47 3.62
C ILE A 51 1.11 -3.06 4.97
N TYR A 52 -0.08 -2.73 5.45
CA TYR A 52 -0.65 -3.27 6.67
C TYR A 52 -1.81 -4.18 6.34
N ILE A 53 -1.90 -5.30 7.04
CA ILE A 53 -3.00 -6.26 6.91
C ILE A 53 -3.79 -6.28 8.21
N LYS A 54 -5.09 -6.55 8.13
CA LYS A 54 -5.94 -6.69 9.29
C LYS A 54 -6.75 -7.97 9.26
N LYS A 55 -7.07 -8.48 10.44
CA LYS A 55 -8.05 -9.54 10.66
C LYS A 55 -8.76 -9.26 11.96
N ASN A 56 -10.09 -9.30 11.93
CA ASN A 56 -10.92 -8.82 13.03
C ASN A 56 -10.55 -7.36 13.39
N ASN A 57 -10.16 -7.10 14.64
CA ASN A 57 -9.78 -5.76 15.12
C ASN A 57 -8.26 -5.56 15.24
N GLU A 58 -7.45 -6.47 14.70
CA GLU A 58 -5.99 -6.38 14.79
C GLU A 58 -5.38 -5.96 13.46
N VAL A 59 -4.47 -4.98 13.50
CA VAL A 59 -3.74 -4.45 12.34
C VAL A 59 -2.25 -4.71 12.55
N LEU A 60 -1.60 -5.33 11.56
CA LEU A 60 -0.19 -5.72 11.62
C LEU A 60 0.57 -5.20 10.38
N PRO A 61 1.84 -4.79 10.54
CA PRO A 61 2.71 -4.54 9.39
C PRO A 61 2.99 -5.86 8.67
N TRP A 62 2.90 -5.86 7.33
CA TRP A 62 3.11 -7.08 6.54
C TRP A 62 4.27 -6.99 5.56
N LYS A 63 4.31 -5.94 4.74
CA LYS A 63 5.35 -5.75 3.72
C LYS A 63 5.83 -4.32 3.71
N LYS A 64 7.11 -4.16 3.37
CA LYS A 64 7.78 -2.87 3.19
C LYS A 64 8.58 -2.88 1.89
N PHE A 65 8.44 -1.85 1.09
CA PHE A 65 9.16 -1.66 -0.17
C PHE A 65 9.86 -0.31 -0.15
N ASN A 66 11.16 -0.27 -0.41
CA ASN A 66 11.94 0.97 -0.44
C ASN A 66 11.93 1.63 -1.82
N SER A 67 12.44 2.85 -1.90
CA SER A 67 12.50 3.65 -3.12
C SER A 67 13.43 3.14 -4.23
N ASN A 68 14.23 2.09 -3.98
CA ASN A 68 15.09 1.50 -5.02
C ASN A 68 14.32 0.55 -5.94
N MET A 69 13.05 0.28 -5.64
CA MET A 69 12.17 -0.55 -6.45
C MET A 69 11.35 0.30 -7.41
N ALA A 70 11.00 -0.26 -8.57
CA ALA A 70 10.02 0.35 -9.46
C ALA A 70 8.61 0.20 -8.84
N ILE A 71 8.02 1.34 -8.44
CA ILE A 71 6.72 1.40 -7.75
C ILE A 71 5.79 2.35 -8.50
N ALA A 72 4.62 1.87 -8.90
CA ALA A 72 3.51 2.70 -9.36
C ALA A 72 2.45 2.81 -8.25
N VAL A 73 1.97 4.03 -8.01
CA VAL A 73 0.99 4.34 -6.95
C VAL A 73 -0.33 4.79 -7.57
N GLU A 74 -1.42 4.20 -7.11
CA GLU A 74 -2.78 4.63 -7.44
C GLU A 74 -3.42 5.20 -6.17
N TYR A 75 -3.85 6.46 -6.24
CA TYR A 75 -4.56 7.12 -5.16
C TYR A 75 -6.07 6.91 -5.30
N ASP A 76 -6.75 6.98 -4.16
CA ASP A 76 -8.19 7.14 -4.13
C ASP A 76 -8.57 8.49 -4.78
N LEU A 77 -9.62 8.45 -5.58
CA LEU A 77 -10.14 9.62 -6.31
C LEU A 77 -11.41 10.18 -5.64
N GLU A 78 -11.92 9.51 -4.60
CA GLU A 78 -13.02 10.02 -3.79
C GLU A 78 -12.55 11.27 -3.02
N TYR A 79 -13.19 12.41 -3.33
CA TYR A 79 -12.95 13.75 -2.78
C TYR A 79 -14.06 14.16 -1.83
#